data_AF-A0A0S2FH27-F1
#
_entry.id   AF-A0A0S2FH27-F1
#
_cell.length_a   1.000
_cell.length_b   1.000
_cell.length_c   1.000
_cell.angle_alpha   90.00
_cell.angle_beta   90.00
_cell.angle_gamma   90.00
#
_symmetry.space_group_name_H-M   'P 1'
#
loop_
_entity.id
_entity.type
_entity.pdbx_description
1 polymer ?
#
loop_
_entity_poly.entity_id
_entity_poly.type
_entity_poly.pdbx_seq_one_letter_code
_entity_poly.pdbx_strand_id
1 'polypeptide(L)'
;MQLIFHRKPRRRLPLLSTALGALSLAFAASALPATAAVGPASVVQGRTNTLASFGPTVYSDGLQRQYLVKNGRVYKRTEPNWNTWENISAAFEGVPQLPLGENTSFDVELYRDGLHRQFLTRGGHVYRRIQTGIDQWGLWENIDAAFPGTGSEPISSFSVAVYADGLQRQFVVRGGQVFRRTQTASGGWPAWEDITSVFSGAGSSEATITAFHVALYNDGKLRQFVTRGDQVYRRTEPNWNTWEDISSLFDGVGRSADPRVDDPIHKRVMVIEFNPTIQSMNNLRLSQAKGWYDPRVLEQQYIQFLEQASGQVVQYSIAKHVFVDAFAPRTQNPIYSEATYLKCLADEPDTCPRQNDFDYVSVLRQYGVCEKANAGEIDELWLWGGPYFGYFEANMAGPGAFWTNGDPIPPQLSTCQVKLNIMGFNYEREPERMLEDMGHRVEGTMKHRFGRWANSPPAPPPTMFPPDANLLERFTARGFDATTAACGNIHGSLNTPQYDPGNRWGYDFTNGHYEYNTCDDWENYPNLSPGATTLNNCTKWGGPRCTFPDGYRAADRGWHLYWLGKVPNFVGSHLGVQNNWWWYVMDWDVVAP
;
A
#
# COMPACT_ATOMS: atom_id res chain seq x y z
N MET A 1 -42.48 32.99 -16.96
CA MET A 1 -43.71 33.83 -17.03
C MET A 1 -44.80 33.13 -16.22
N GLN A 2 -45.48 33.91 -15.39
CA GLN A 2 -46.32 33.57 -14.23
C GLN A 2 -47.68 32.88 -14.53
N LEU A 3 -48.12 32.00 -13.59
CA LEU A 3 -49.42 31.97 -12.85
C LEU A 3 -50.74 31.83 -13.70
N ILE A 4 -51.89 31.21 -13.35
CA ILE A 4 -52.49 30.63 -12.14
C ILE A 4 -53.99 30.24 -12.42
N PHE A 5 -54.60 29.33 -11.61
CA PHE A 5 -56.04 29.15 -11.22
C PHE A 5 -57.12 28.69 -12.27
N HIS A 6 -58.25 28.00 -11.97
CA HIS A 6 -59.10 27.83 -10.76
C HIS A 6 -60.12 26.64 -10.84
N ARG A 7 -60.26 25.87 -9.72
CA ARG A 7 -61.49 25.54 -8.91
C ARG A 7 -62.76 24.82 -9.46
N LYS A 8 -63.03 23.61 -8.89
CA LYS A 8 -64.17 23.07 -8.04
C LYS A 8 -65.66 23.40 -8.35
N PRO A 9 -66.67 22.51 -8.03
CA PRO A 9 -67.14 22.23 -6.64
C PRO A 9 -67.82 20.84 -6.34
N ARG A 10 -67.62 20.26 -5.13
CA ARG A 10 -68.49 20.11 -3.92
C ARG A 10 -69.67 19.11 -3.96
N ARG A 11 -69.71 18.24 -2.92
CA ARG A 11 -70.85 17.85 -2.03
C ARG A 11 -70.35 16.73 -1.08
N ARG A 12 -70.80 16.49 0.16
CA ARG A 12 -71.45 17.21 1.28
C ARG A 12 -71.28 16.22 2.46
N LEU A 13 -70.97 16.71 3.66
CA LEU A 13 -71.02 15.96 4.94
C LEU A 13 -72.47 15.74 5.40
N PRO A 14 -72.72 14.82 6.34
CA PRO A 14 -73.06 15.29 7.69
C PRO A 14 -72.35 14.54 8.85
N LEU A 15 -72.34 15.24 9.98
CA LEU A 15 -71.88 14.86 11.32
C LEU A 15 -72.88 13.93 12.03
N LEU A 16 -72.37 13.06 12.92
CA LEU A 16 -72.97 12.85 14.25
C LEU A 16 -71.96 12.18 15.22
N SER A 17 -71.94 12.74 16.42
CA SER A 17 -71.12 12.42 17.60
C SER A 17 -71.68 11.25 18.41
N THR A 18 -70.81 10.47 19.06
CA THR A 18 -70.88 10.12 20.50
C THR A 18 -69.67 9.26 20.90
N ALA A 19 -69.34 9.29 22.19
CA ALA A 19 -68.03 9.04 22.74
C ALA A 19 -67.87 7.66 23.42
N LEU A 20 -66.59 7.33 23.66
CA LEU A 20 -66.03 6.47 24.72
C LEU A 20 -66.24 4.94 24.66
N GLY A 21 -65.12 4.25 24.45
CA GLY A 21 -64.93 2.82 24.72
C GLY A 21 -63.51 2.41 24.36
N ALA A 22 -62.61 2.39 25.35
CA ALA A 22 -61.25 1.89 25.20
C ALA A 22 -61.26 0.38 24.90
N LEU A 23 -60.55 -0.07 23.87
CA LEU A 23 -60.00 -1.43 23.83
C LEU A 23 -58.86 -1.48 22.81
N SER A 24 -57.66 -1.70 23.32
CA SER A 24 -56.44 -2.00 22.58
C SER A 24 -56.51 -3.43 22.04
N LEU A 25 -56.41 -3.60 20.72
CA LEU A 25 -56.03 -4.86 20.10
C LEU A 25 -55.20 -4.60 18.84
N ALA A 26 -54.00 -5.17 18.87
CA ALA A 26 -53.01 -5.17 17.82
C ALA A 26 -53.52 -5.93 16.58
N PHE A 27 -53.31 -5.35 15.40
CA PHE A 27 -53.39 -6.07 14.13
C PHE A 27 -51.99 -6.20 13.53
N ALA A 28 -51.59 -7.46 13.34
CA ALA A 28 -50.39 -7.87 12.65
C ALA A 28 -50.48 -7.51 11.15
N ALA A 29 -49.45 -6.86 10.63
CA ALA A 29 -49.16 -6.81 9.21
C ALA A 29 -47.97 -7.75 8.95
N SER A 30 -48.23 -8.77 8.14
CA SER A 30 -47.27 -9.75 7.64
C SER A 30 -46.16 -9.07 6.82
N ALA A 31 -44.94 -9.04 7.36
CA ALA A 31 -43.74 -8.73 6.60
C ALA A 31 -43.31 -9.99 5.80
N LEU A 32 -43.23 -9.85 4.49
CA LEU A 32 -42.49 -10.78 3.64
C LEU A 32 -41.01 -10.77 4.05
N PRO A 33 -40.30 -11.91 4.05
CA PRO A 33 -38.89 -11.92 4.40
C PRO A 33 -38.12 -11.20 3.30
N ALA A 34 -37.54 -10.05 3.64
CA ALA A 34 -36.47 -9.47 2.87
C ALA A 34 -35.32 -10.48 2.88
N THR A 35 -35.10 -11.15 1.76
CA THR A 35 -33.85 -11.86 1.49
C THR A 35 -32.73 -10.82 1.60
N ALA A 36 -31.96 -10.90 2.68
CA ALA A 36 -30.76 -10.13 2.85
C ALA A 36 -29.83 -10.44 1.67
N ALA A 37 -29.68 -9.47 0.76
CA ALA A 37 -28.61 -9.48 -0.20
C ALA A 37 -27.30 -9.41 0.59
N VAL A 38 -26.51 -10.47 0.54
CA VAL A 38 -25.13 -10.48 1.02
C VAL A 38 -24.35 -9.56 0.07
N GLY A 39 -24.20 -8.30 0.45
CA GLY A 39 -23.31 -7.32 -0.20
C GLY A 39 -21.85 -7.50 0.24
N PRO A 40 -20.90 -6.85 -0.44
CA PRO A 40 -19.46 -7.19 -0.48
C PRO A 40 -18.66 -6.82 0.79
N ALA A 41 -19.31 -6.70 1.95
CA ALA A 41 -18.68 -6.31 3.20
C ALA A 41 -17.58 -7.30 3.65
N SER A 42 -17.61 -8.56 3.20
CA SER A 42 -16.60 -9.57 3.57
C SER A 42 -15.26 -9.43 2.86
N VAL A 43 -15.19 -8.73 1.72
CA VAL A 43 -13.92 -8.51 0.98
C VAL A 43 -13.17 -7.28 1.53
N VAL A 44 -13.90 -6.32 2.10
CA VAL A 44 -13.34 -5.06 2.62
C VAL A 44 -12.58 -5.26 3.93
N GLN A 45 -12.99 -6.19 4.79
CA GLN A 45 -12.31 -6.46 6.08
C GLN A 45 -10.96 -7.17 5.93
N GLY A 46 -10.66 -7.81 4.79
CA GLY A 46 -9.39 -8.53 4.56
C GLY A 46 -8.26 -7.68 3.96
N ARG A 47 -8.46 -6.37 3.81
CA ARG A 47 -7.53 -5.45 3.13
C ARG A 47 -6.72 -4.55 4.07
N THR A 48 -6.92 -4.67 5.38
CA THR A 48 -6.34 -3.76 6.37
C THR A 48 -5.71 -4.53 7.52
N ASN A 49 -4.39 -4.32 7.74
CA ASN A 49 -3.62 -4.82 8.87
C ASN A 49 -3.47 -6.35 9.00
N THR A 50 -2.59 -6.94 8.19
CA THR A 50 -2.27 -8.37 8.27
C THR A 50 -1.21 -8.65 9.33
N LEU A 51 -1.54 -9.47 10.33
CA LEU A 51 -0.54 -10.07 11.23
C LEU A 51 -0.09 -11.39 10.61
N ALA A 52 1.15 -11.45 10.11
CA ALA A 52 1.64 -12.61 9.37
C ALA A 52 2.42 -13.60 10.26
N SER A 53 3.24 -13.10 11.20
CA SER A 53 3.97 -13.97 12.13
C SER A 53 4.43 -13.22 13.38
N PHE A 54 4.65 -13.98 14.46
CA PHE A 54 5.28 -13.48 15.68
C PHE A 54 6.18 -14.55 16.28
N GLY A 55 7.43 -14.19 16.58
CA GLY A 55 8.45 -15.09 17.10
C GLY A 55 9.39 -14.39 18.09
N PRO A 56 9.51 -14.88 19.33
CA PRO A 56 10.55 -14.47 20.26
C PRO A 56 11.80 -15.34 20.12
N THR A 57 12.94 -14.82 20.58
CA THR A 57 14.15 -15.61 20.78
C THR A 57 15.03 -15.00 21.87
N VAL A 58 15.84 -15.83 22.51
CA VAL A 58 16.82 -15.40 23.51
C VAL A 58 18.18 -15.38 22.84
N TYR A 59 18.85 -14.23 22.91
CA TYR A 59 20.17 -14.07 22.32
C TYR A 59 21.28 -14.47 23.30
N SER A 60 22.51 -14.59 22.77
CA SER A 60 23.71 -14.90 23.55
C SER A 60 24.04 -13.91 24.67
N ASP A 61 23.48 -12.70 24.62
CA ASP A 61 23.60 -11.70 25.69
C ASP A 61 22.59 -11.90 26.83
N GLY A 62 21.75 -12.94 26.75
CA GLY A 62 20.71 -13.25 27.71
C GLY A 62 19.43 -12.41 27.54
N LEU A 63 19.44 -11.42 26.65
CA LEU A 63 18.28 -10.56 26.41
C LEU A 63 17.33 -11.19 25.40
N GLN A 64 16.04 -11.08 25.69
CA GLN A 64 15.02 -11.51 24.75
C GLN A 64 14.82 -10.46 23.64
N ARG A 65 14.70 -10.94 22.41
CA ARG A 65 14.23 -10.17 21.25
C ARG A 65 12.94 -10.77 20.71
N GLN A 66 12.08 -9.92 20.17
CA GLN A 66 10.81 -10.33 19.58
C GLN A 66 10.68 -9.74 18.19
N TYR A 67 10.18 -10.57 17.28
CA TYR A 67 9.98 -10.24 15.87
C TYR A 67 8.51 -10.39 15.53
N LEU A 68 7.97 -9.38 14.84
CA LEU A 68 6.62 -9.37 14.32
C LEU A 68 6.70 -9.10 12.82
N VAL A 69 6.01 -9.89 12.02
CA VAL A 69 5.74 -9.54 10.63
C VAL A 69 4.31 -9.04 10.51
N LYS A 70 4.13 -7.77 10.18
CA LYS A 70 2.83 -7.10 10.02
C LYS A 70 2.84 -6.26 8.74
N ASN A 71 1.82 -6.39 7.89
CA ASN A 71 1.74 -5.66 6.61
C ASN A 71 3.00 -5.82 5.74
N GLY A 72 3.54 -7.04 5.63
CA GLY A 72 4.77 -7.32 4.89
C GLY A 72 6.06 -6.71 5.48
N ARG A 73 5.99 -6.04 6.64
CA ARG A 73 7.13 -5.42 7.33
C ARG A 73 7.56 -6.24 8.52
N VAL A 74 8.87 -6.29 8.76
CA VAL A 74 9.46 -6.95 9.92
C VAL A 74 9.77 -5.90 10.98
N TYR A 75 9.18 -6.08 12.16
CA TYR A 75 9.40 -5.25 13.33
C TYR A 75 10.16 -6.03 14.40
N LYS A 76 11.04 -5.34 15.12
CA LYS A 76 11.83 -5.88 16.21
C LYS A 76 11.62 -5.06 17.47
N ARG A 77 11.58 -5.72 18.63
CA ARG A 77 11.79 -5.08 19.94
C ARG A 77 12.72 -5.93 20.80
N THR A 78 13.40 -5.28 21.74
CA THR A 78 14.46 -5.90 22.57
C THR A 78 14.24 -5.58 24.04
N GLU A 79 14.39 -6.57 24.91
CA GLU A 79 14.38 -6.39 26.36
C GLU A 79 15.44 -5.35 26.80
N PRO A 80 15.14 -4.46 27.78
CA PRO A 80 13.89 -4.32 28.55
C PRO A 80 12.82 -3.44 27.86
N ASN A 81 13.09 -2.93 26.66
CA ASN A 81 12.25 -1.94 25.97
C ASN A 81 11.09 -2.61 25.21
N TRP A 82 10.06 -3.02 25.95
CA TRP A 82 8.91 -3.72 25.36
C TRP A 82 7.88 -2.82 24.65
N ASN A 83 7.94 -1.51 24.87
CA ASN A 83 6.93 -0.57 24.36
C ASN A 83 7.25 -0.01 22.97
N THR A 84 8.46 -0.25 22.45
CA THR A 84 8.91 0.34 21.19
C THR A 84 9.26 -0.76 20.19
N TRP A 85 8.64 -0.67 19.02
CA TRP A 85 8.93 -1.53 17.88
C TRP A 85 9.72 -0.75 16.83
N GLU A 86 10.81 -1.34 16.37
CA GLU A 86 11.66 -0.84 15.30
C GLU A 86 11.32 -1.57 14.00
N ASN A 87 11.00 -0.84 12.93
CA ASN A 87 10.88 -1.44 11.61
C ASN A 87 12.28 -1.73 11.05
N ILE A 88 12.61 -3.02 10.87
CA ILE A 88 13.92 -3.46 10.37
C ILE A 88 13.88 -3.94 8.92
N SER A 89 12.77 -3.69 8.20
CA SER A 89 12.55 -4.21 6.84
C SER A 89 13.60 -3.74 5.84
N ALA A 90 14.12 -2.51 6.02
CA ALA A 90 15.16 -1.94 5.15
C ALA A 90 16.42 -2.82 5.06
N ALA A 91 16.68 -3.68 6.07
CA ALA A 91 17.80 -4.63 6.05
C ALA A 91 17.64 -5.78 5.03
N PHE A 92 16.47 -5.92 4.43
CA PHE A 92 16.13 -6.99 3.47
C PHE A 92 15.88 -6.46 2.06
N GLU A 93 15.78 -5.14 1.88
CA GLU A 93 15.46 -4.52 0.59
C GLU A 93 16.70 -4.28 -0.26
N GLY A 94 16.57 -4.49 -1.57
CA GLY A 94 17.68 -4.37 -2.53
C GLY A 94 18.79 -5.41 -2.37
N VAL A 95 18.60 -6.42 -1.53
CA VAL A 95 19.57 -7.50 -1.30
C VAL A 95 19.52 -8.50 -2.46
N PRO A 96 20.60 -8.68 -3.25
CA PRO A 96 20.55 -9.50 -4.47
C PRO A 96 20.11 -10.96 -4.27
N GLN A 97 20.38 -11.54 -3.10
CA GLN A 97 20.02 -12.92 -2.75
C GLN A 97 18.57 -13.06 -2.28
N LEU A 98 17.89 -11.95 -1.97
CA LEU A 98 16.49 -11.92 -1.56
C LEU A 98 15.66 -11.35 -2.71
N PRO A 99 15.08 -12.20 -3.57
CA PRO A 99 14.19 -11.73 -4.62
C PRO A 99 12.98 -11.02 -4.01
N LEU A 100 12.33 -10.19 -4.84
CA LEU A 100 11.13 -9.47 -4.45
C LEU A 100 9.99 -10.42 -4.08
N GLY A 101 9.15 -9.96 -3.17
CA GLY A 101 8.05 -10.72 -2.59
C GLY A 101 7.70 -10.18 -1.22
N GLU A 102 6.52 -10.51 -0.73
CA GLU A 102 6.05 -10.10 0.58
C GLU A 102 6.78 -10.89 1.67
N ASN A 103 7.22 -10.21 2.73
CA ASN A 103 7.75 -10.88 3.92
C ASN A 103 6.57 -11.44 4.72
N THR A 104 6.58 -12.74 4.98
CA THR A 104 5.49 -13.42 5.72
C THR A 104 5.95 -13.98 7.06
N SER A 105 7.24 -14.25 7.22
CA SER A 105 7.79 -14.72 8.50
C SER A 105 9.25 -14.34 8.68
N PHE A 106 9.63 -14.05 9.93
CA PHE A 106 11.01 -13.83 10.32
C PHE A 106 11.29 -14.53 11.64
N ASP A 107 12.36 -15.32 11.68
CA ASP A 107 12.77 -16.11 12.83
C ASP A 107 14.27 -15.97 13.06
N VAL A 108 14.69 -15.99 14.33
CA VAL A 108 16.10 -16.00 14.68
C VAL A 108 16.30 -17.03 15.78
N GLU A 109 17.33 -17.86 15.65
CA GLU A 109 17.60 -18.88 16.66
C GLU A 109 19.10 -19.01 16.96
N LEU A 110 19.42 -19.10 18.25
CA LEU A 110 20.76 -19.37 18.75
C LEU A 110 21.07 -20.87 18.67
N TYR A 111 22.07 -21.24 17.88
CA TYR A 111 22.48 -22.64 17.76
C TYR A 111 23.54 -23.00 18.79
N ARG A 112 23.75 -24.31 18.98
CA ARG A 112 24.74 -24.87 19.93
C ARG A 112 26.19 -24.43 19.66
N ASP A 113 26.50 -23.99 18.46
CA ASP A 113 27.83 -23.45 18.12
C ASP A 113 28.01 -21.99 18.57
N GLY A 114 27.02 -21.41 19.27
CA GLY A 114 27.07 -20.05 19.78
C GLY A 114 26.73 -18.99 18.73
N LEU A 115 26.37 -19.38 17.51
CA LEU A 115 26.03 -18.45 16.44
C LEU A 115 24.53 -18.42 16.19
N HIS A 116 23.99 -17.22 15.96
CA HIS A 116 22.59 -17.09 15.54
C HIS A 116 22.42 -17.42 14.06
N ARG A 117 21.26 -17.95 13.70
CA ARG A 117 20.77 -17.96 12.32
C ARG A 117 19.51 -17.14 12.23
N GLN A 118 19.39 -16.40 11.13
CA GLN A 118 18.16 -15.73 10.75
C GLN A 118 17.51 -16.51 9.62
N PHE A 119 16.18 -16.56 9.66
CA PHE A 119 15.34 -17.12 8.64
C PHE A 119 14.32 -16.08 8.23
N LEU A 120 14.24 -15.80 6.93
CA LEU A 120 13.24 -14.92 6.34
C LEU A 120 12.40 -15.73 5.38
N THR A 121 11.09 -15.75 5.56
CA THR A 121 10.15 -16.24 4.55
C THR A 121 9.66 -15.05 3.73
N ARG A 122 9.97 -15.06 2.43
CA ARG A 122 9.65 -13.98 1.49
C ARG A 122 9.19 -14.55 0.16
N GLY A 123 8.04 -14.06 -0.34
CA GLY A 123 7.50 -14.47 -1.64
C GLY A 123 7.22 -15.98 -1.76
N GLY A 124 6.95 -16.67 -0.64
CA GLY A 124 6.73 -18.12 -0.64
C GLY A 124 7.97 -18.99 -0.47
N HIS A 125 9.15 -18.38 -0.33
CA HIS A 125 10.46 -19.03 -0.25
C HIS A 125 11.12 -18.76 1.10
N VAL A 126 12.00 -19.65 1.55
CA VAL A 126 12.75 -19.47 2.81
C VAL A 126 14.22 -19.19 2.54
N TYR A 127 14.71 -18.12 3.15
CA TYR A 127 16.10 -17.71 3.10
C TYR A 127 16.73 -17.81 4.48
N ARG A 128 17.99 -18.25 4.54
CA ARG A 128 18.78 -18.33 5.77
C ARG A 128 20.03 -17.46 5.65
N ARG A 129 20.48 -16.89 6.76
CA ARG A 129 21.87 -16.43 6.92
C ARG A 129 22.41 -16.76 8.30
N ILE A 130 23.73 -16.82 8.42
CA ILE A 130 24.44 -17.20 9.64
C ILE A 130 25.20 -15.99 10.17
N GLN A 131 25.19 -15.81 11.49
CA GLN A 131 25.99 -14.79 12.16
C GLN A 131 27.49 -15.05 11.95
N THR A 132 28.24 -13.99 11.61
CA THR A 132 29.70 -14.04 11.42
C THR A 132 30.46 -13.21 12.46
N GLY A 133 29.76 -12.38 13.23
CA GLY A 133 30.30 -11.56 14.31
C GLY A 133 29.19 -10.87 15.10
N ILE A 134 29.55 -10.02 16.06
CA ILE A 134 28.56 -9.20 16.79
C ILE A 134 27.87 -8.27 15.78
N ASP A 135 26.56 -8.44 15.60
CA ASP A 135 25.74 -7.75 14.61
C ASP A 135 26.23 -7.85 13.14
N GLN A 136 27.10 -8.82 12.85
CA GLN A 136 27.57 -9.13 11.51
C GLN A 136 26.94 -10.42 11.00
N TRP A 137 26.47 -10.38 9.76
CA TRP A 137 25.74 -11.47 9.13
C TRP A 137 26.37 -11.86 7.80
N GLY A 138 26.42 -13.16 7.54
CA GLY A 138 26.77 -13.69 6.23
C GLY A 138 25.71 -13.40 5.16
N LEU A 139 25.96 -13.90 3.95
CA LEU A 139 25.02 -13.79 2.84
C LEU A 139 23.76 -14.62 3.09
N TRP A 140 22.65 -14.16 2.54
CA TRP A 140 21.43 -14.96 2.48
C TRP A 140 21.56 -16.09 1.45
N GLU A 141 20.98 -17.24 1.77
CA GLU A 141 20.88 -18.39 0.89
C GLU A 141 19.44 -18.92 0.87
N ASN A 142 18.93 -19.31 -0.29
CA ASN A 142 17.64 -19.99 -0.40
C ASN A 142 17.79 -21.44 0.12
N ILE A 143 16.91 -21.88 1.01
CA ILE A 143 16.94 -23.21 1.62
C ILE A 143 15.73 -24.08 1.27
N ASP A 144 15.02 -23.80 0.18
CA ASP A 144 13.76 -24.49 -0.18
C ASP A 144 13.92 -26.00 -0.37
N ALA A 145 15.11 -26.44 -0.79
CA ALA A 145 15.45 -27.85 -0.91
C ALA A 145 15.33 -28.62 0.43
N ALA A 146 15.27 -27.92 1.57
CA ALA A 146 15.12 -28.50 2.90
C ALA A 146 13.68 -28.94 3.24
N PHE A 147 12.70 -28.65 2.40
CA PHE A 147 11.26 -28.89 2.65
C PHE A 147 10.60 -29.93 1.71
N PRO A 148 11.23 -31.09 1.43
CA PRO A 148 10.56 -32.11 0.63
C PRO A 148 9.39 -32.73 1.42
N GLY A 149 8.29 -33.04 0.73
CA GLY A 149 7.15 -33.75 1.32
C GLY A 149 6.19 -32.88 2.15
N THR A 150 6.33 -31.56 2.14
CA THR A 150 5.42 -30.64 2.87
C THR A 150 4.36 -29.98 1.97
N GLY A 151 4.13 -30.51 0.76
CA GLY A 151 3.19 -29.96 -0.23
C GLY A 151 3.85 -29.07 -1.28
N SER A 152 3.06 -28.41 -2.15
CA SER A 152 3.53 -27.54 -3.24
C SER A 152 3.16 -26.06 -3.11
N GLU A 153 2.29 -25.72 -2.15
CA GLU A 153 1.87 -24.33 -1.92
C GLU A 153 3.05 -23.44 -1.49
N PRO A 154 2.95 -22.10 -1.60
CA PRO A 154 3.95 -21.20 -1.04
C PRO A 154 4.17 -21.41 0.47
N ILE A 155 5.43 -21.29 0.93
CA ILE A 155 5.74 -21.31 2.37
C ILE A 155 5.34 -19.97 2.96
N SER A 156 4.54 -19.99 4.02
CA SER A 156 4.16 -18.77 4.74
C SER A 156 5.04 -18.53 5.96
N SER A 157 5.61 -19.57 6.56
CA SER A 157 6.53 -19.43 7.69
C SER A 157 7.51 -20.60 7.82
N PHE A 158 8.70 -20.30 8.28
CA PHE A 158 9.68 -21.27 8.77
C PHE A 158 10.30 -20.78 10.07
N SER A 159 10.39 -21.65 11.07
CA SER A 159 11.00 -21.34 12.36
C SER A 159 11.81 -22.52 12.92
N VAL A 160 12.76 -22.20 13.80
CA VAL A 160 13.59 -23.17 14.48
C VAL A 160 13.58 -22.91 15.98
N ALA A 161 13.53 -23.96 16.78
CA ALA A 161 13.63 -23.87 18.23
C ALA A 161 14.59 -24.93 18.78
N VAL A 162 15.48 -24.53 19.69
CA VAL A 162 16.34 -25.41 20.48
C VAL A 162 15.66 -25.66 21.84
N TYR A 163 15.33 -26.92 22.12
CA TYR A 163 14.68 -27.28 23.39
C TYR A 163 15.73 -27.54 24.48
N ALA A 164 15.29 -27.80 25.71
CA ALA A 164 16.19 -28.07 26.85
C ALA A 164 17.06 -29.33 26.68
N ASP A 165 16.66 -30.29 25.83
CA ASP A 165 17.50 -31.43 25.42
C ASP A 165 18.60 -31.03 24.41
N GLY A 166 18.60 -29.75 24.02
CA GLY A 166 19.44 -29.11 23.03
C GLY A 166 19.21 -29.57 21.59
N LEU A 167 18.27 -30.47 21.31
CA LEU A 167 17.96 -30.90 19.95
C LEU A 167 17.10 -29.82 19.27
N GLN A 168 17.34 -29.61 17.98
CA GLN A 168 16.60 -28.63 17.20
C GLN A 168 15.25 -29.18 16.75
N ARG A 169 14.21 -28.35 16.79
CA ARG A 169 12.92 -28.59 16.13
C ARG A 169 12.76 -27.56 15.04
N GLN A 170 12.34 -28.00 13.87
CA GLN A 170 12.02 -27.13 12.75
C GLN A 170 10.53 -27.22 12.47
N PHE A 171 9.95 -26.09 12.13
CA PHE A 171 8.55 -25.96 11.78
C PHE A 171 8.44 -25.23 10.46
N VAL A 172 7.57 -25.71 9.58
CA VAL A 172 7.22 -25.03 8.33
C VAL A 172 5.71 -24.97 8.19
N VAL A 173 5.21 -23.80 7.79
CA VAL A 173 3.80 -23.58 7.50
C VAL A 173 3.63 -23.37 5.99
N ARG A 174 2.74 -24.15 5.38
CA ARG A 174 2.48 -24.14 3.94
C ARG A 174 1.02 -24.52 3.69
N GLY A 175 0.30 -23.70 2.93
CA GLY A 175 -1.12 -23.95 2.63
C GLY A 175 -2.03 -24.08 3.87
N GLY A 176 -1.68 -23.43 4.99
CA GLY A 176 -2.40 -23.56 6.25
C GLY A 176 -2.07 -24.80 7.09
N GLN A 177 -1.21 -25.70 6.59
CA GLN A 177 -0.74 -26.87 7.32
C GLN A 177 0.57 -26.57 8.03
N VAL A 178 0.78 -27.18 9.20
CA VAL A 178 2.00 -27.04 10.00
C VAL A 178 2.73 -28.38 10.02
N PHE A 179 3.97 -28.38 9.54
CA PHE A 179 4.83 -29.55 9.55
C PHE A 179 5.97 -29.38 10.55
N ARG A 180 6.38 -30.47 11.18
CA ARG A 180 7.48 -30.52 12.15
C ARG A 180 8.50 -31.59 11.77
N ARG A 181 9.76 -31.34 12.07
CA ARG A 181 10.76 -32.41 12.26
C ARG A 181 11.68 -32.11 13.44
N THR A 182 12.16 -33.17 14.10
CA THR A 182 13.07 -33.06 15.25
C THR A 182 14.44 -33.62 14.88
N GLN A 183 15.49 -32.89 15.18
CA GLN A 183 16.86 -33.33 14.96
C GLN A 183 17.14 -34.60 15.77
N THR A 184 17.74 -35.59 15.12
CA THR A 184 18.21 -36.81 15.79
C THR A 184 19.47 -36.52 16.61
N ALA A 185 19.77 -37.36 17.60
CA ALA A 185 20.99 -37.22 18.42
C ALA A 185 22.30 -37.24 17.59
N SER A 186 22.30 -37.90 16.42
CA SER A 186 23.42 -37.91 15.47
C SER A 186 23.45 -36.71 14.53
N GLY A 187 22.57 -35.71 14.71
CA GLY A 187 22.51 -34.49 13.91
C GLY A 187 21.71 -34.61 12.60
N GLY A 188 21.16 -35.78 12.28
CA GLY A 188 20.34 -36.02 11.09
C GLY A 188 18.90 -35.52 11.23
N TRP A 189 18.22 -35.34 10.11
CA TRP A 189 16.84 -34.86 10.02
C TRP A 189 15.90 -35.96 9.50
N PRO A 190 14.86 -36.34 10.27
CA PRO A 190 13.83 -37.24 9.78
C PRO A 190 12.90 -36.52 8.78
N ALA A 191 12.00 -37.30 8.18
CA ALA A 191 10.93 -36.76 7.35
C ALA A 191 10.04 -35.79 8.13
N TRP A 192 9.41 -34.87 7.40
CA TRP A 192 8.43 -33.95 7.95
C TRP A 192 7.16 -34.67 8.36
N GLU A 193 6.63 -34.32 9.53
CA GLU A 193 5.38 -34.81 10.10
C GLU A 193 4.35 -33.69 10.09
N ASP A 194 3.14 -33.93 9.55
CA ASP A 194 2.03 -32.98 9.66
C ASP A 194 1.47 -33.00 11.09
N ILE A 195 1.55 -31.85 11.76
CA ILE A 195 1.08 -31.65 13.14
C ILE A 195 -0.08 -30.65 13.21
N THR A 196 -0.77 -30.38 12.09
CA THR A 196 -1.81 -29.35 11.99
C THR A 196 -2.93 -29.54 13.02
N SER A 197 -3.26 -30.78 13.36
CA SER A 197 -4.29 -31.11 14.36
C SER A 197 -3.95 -30.59 15.77
N VAL A 198 -2.68 -30.35 16.10
CA VAL A 198 -2.22 -29.82 17.40
C VAL A 198 -2.74 -28.40 17.66
N PHE A 199 -3.12 -27.68 16.59
CA PHE A 199 -3.59 -26.30 16.64
C PHE A 199 -5.12 -26.20 16.71
N SER A 200 -5.83 -27.31 16.91
CA SER A 200 -7.25 -27.29 17.22
C SER A 200 -7.50 -26.44 18.47
N GLY A 201 -8.37 -25.43 18.37
CA GLY A 201 -8.68 -24.51 19.47
C GLY A 201 -7.87 -23.19 19.47
N ALA A 202 -6.90 -23.02 18.56
CA ALA A 202 -6.34 -21.70 18.28
C ALA A 202 -7.22 -20.97 17.27
N GLY A 203 -8.02 -20.02 17.75
CA GLY A 203 -8.89 -19.18 16.92
C GLY A 203 -9.98 -19.93 16.13
N SER A 204 -10.59 -19.22 15.18
CA SER A 204 -11.61 -19.79 14.28
C SER A 204 -11.01 -20.87 13.37
N SER A 205 -11.72 -21.99 13.22
CA SER A 205 -11.30 -23.08 12.32
C SER A 205 -11.30 -22.69 10.84
N GLU A 206 -12.05 -21.63 10.48
CA GLU A 206 -12.17 -21.13 9.10
C GLU A 206 -10.95 -20.31 8.65
N ALA A 207 -10.18 -19.78 9.60
CA ALA A 207 -8.97 -19.03 9.31
C ALA A 207 -7.78 -19.95 9.03
N THR A 208 -6.88 -19.53 8.14
CA THR A 208 -5.67 -20.26 7.77
C THR A 208 -4.54 -19.99 8.76
N ILE A 209 -3.74 -21.00 9.09
CA ILE A 209 -2.51 -20.81 9.86
C ILE A 209 -1.45 -20.22 8.93
N THR A 210 -0.87 -19.09 9.32
CA THR A 210 0.13 -18.37 8.53
C THR A 210 1.53 -18.55 9.12
N ALA A 211 1.65 -18.70 10.43
CA ALA A 211 2.95 -18.92 11.08
C ALA A 211 2.86 -19.75 12.36
N PHE A 212 3.97 -20.40 12.69
CA PHE A 212 4.16 -21.08 13.97
C PHE A 212 5.59 -20.88 14.47
N HIS A 213 5.74 -20.40 15.70
CA HIS A 213 7.04 -20.18 16.35
C HIS A 213 7.05 -20.78 17.76
N VAL A 214 8.23 -21.22 18.18
CA VAL A 214 8.46 -21.75 19.52
C VAL A 214 9.77 -21.20 20.04
N ALA A 215 9.82 -20.84 21.32
CA ALA A 215 11.09 -20.49 21.96
C ALA A 215 11.15 -21.01 23.39
N LEU A 216 12.36 -21.40 23.80
CA LEU A 216 12.72 -21.65 25.19
C LEU A 216 13.14 -20.32 25.83
N TYR A 217 12.45 -19.91 26.89
CA TYR A 217 12.74 -18.66 27.58
C TYR A 217 13.71 -18.90 28.74
N ASN A 218 14.26 -17.81 29.28
CA ASN A 218 15.17 -17.80 30.44
C ASN A 218 14.58 -18.45 31.70
N ASP A 219 13.26 -18.56 31.82
CA ASP A 219 12.58 -19.26 32.91
C ASP A 219 12.54 -20.79 32.72
N GLY A 220 13.20 -21.30 31.68
CA GLY A 220 13.27 -22.72 31.34
C GLY A 220 11.99 -23.28 30.72
N LYS A 221 11.01 -22.43 30.39
CA LYS A 221 9.72 -22.84 29.85
C LYS A 221 9.60 -22.56 28.37
N LEU A 222 9.00 -23.52 27.65
CA LEU A 222 8.64 -23.32 26.26
C LEU A 222 7.38 -22.43 26.14
N ARG A 223 7.42 -21.54 25.15
CA ARG A 223 6.26 -20.77 24.70
C ARG A 223 6.05 -21.01 23.22
N GLN A 224 4.79 -21.18 22.84
CA GLN A 224 4.37 -21.47 21.48
C GLN A 224 3.44 -20.38 20.99
N PHE A 225 3.65 -19.95 19.75
CA PHE A 225 2.92 -18.87 19.10
C PHE A 225 2.43 -19.36 17.75
N VAL A 226 1.12 -19.26 17.51
CA VAL A 226 0.53 -19.55 16.21
C VAL A 226 -0.17 -18.31 15.71
N THR A 227 0.09 -17.95 14.47
CA THR A 227 -0.64 -16.89 13.77
C THR A 227 -1.67 -17.56 12.87
N ARG A 228 -2.93 -17.15 13.02
CA ARG A 228 -4.06 -17.73 12.31
C ARG A 228 -5.03 -16.63 11.88
N GLY A 229 -5.22 -16.45 10.58
CA GLY A 229 -5.77 -15.22 10.03
C GLY A 229 -4.91 -14.04 10.47
N ASP A 230 -5.54 -12.98 10.98
CA ASP A 230 -4.86 -11.78 11.48
C ASP A 230 -4.73 -11.76 13.00
N GLN A 231 -4.71 -12.94 13.63
CA GLN A 231 -4.61 -13.07 15.09
C GLN A 231 -3.42 -13.93 15.49
N VAL A 232 -2.80 -13.57 16.62
CA VAL A 232 -1.68 -14.29 17.22
C VAL A 232 -2.15 -14.91 18.53
N TYR A 233 -1.97 -16.23 18.64
CA TYR A 233 -2.33 -16.99 19.81
C TYR A 233 -1.09 -17.54 20.50
N ARG A 234 -1.06 -17.50 21.83
CA ARG A 234 0.03 -17.99 22.68
C ARG A 234 -0.43 -19.11 23.58
N ARG A 235 0.46 -20.07 23.84
CA ARG A 235 0.38 -20.96 25.01
C ARG A 235 1.75 -21.18 25.65
N THR A 236 1.78 -21.50 26.94
CA THR A 236 3.01 -21.57 27.74
C THR A 236 3.05 -22.85 28.56
N GLU A 237 4.21 -23.49 28.64
CA GLU A 237 4.44 -24.67 29.47
C GLU A 237 4.08 -24.43 30.96
N PRO A 238 3.39 -25.36 31.64
CA PRO A 238 2.93 -26.69 31.18
C PRO A 238 1.53 -26.68 30.54
N ASN A 239 0.91 -25.52 30.36
CA ASN A 239 -0.48 -25.38 29.93
C ASN A 239 -0.61 -25.45 28.40
N TRP A 240 -0.63 -26.67 27.87
CA TRP A 240 -0.71 -26.91 26.42
C TRP A 240 -2.12 -26.93 25.83
N ASN A 241 -3.14 -26.96 26.69
CA ASN A 241 -4.54 -27.17 26.28
C ASN A 241 -5.31 -25.88 25.97
N THR A 242 -4.72 -24.71 26.21
CA THR A 242 -5.42 -23.42 26.06
C THR A 242 -4.56 -22.44 25.29
N TRP A 243 -5.16 -21.84 24.25
CA TRP A 243 -4.59 -20.76 23.48
C TRP A 243 -5.17 -19.42 23.96
N GLU A 244 -4.29 -18.46 24.21
CA GLU A 244 -4.61 -17.09 24.60
C GLU A 244 -4.42 -16.18 23.38
N ASP A 245 -5.44 -15.40 23.01
CA ASP A 245 -5.30 -14.37 21.99
C ASP A 245 -4.49 -13.19 22.55
N ILE A 246 -3.37 -12.87 21.90
CA ILE A 246 -2.47 -11.77 22.28
C ILE A 246 -2.38 -10.69 21.20
N SER A 247 -3.30 -10.67 20.24
CA SER A 247 -3.25 -9.81 19.05
C SER A 247 -3.24 -8.32 19.40
N SER A 248 -3.97 -7.92 20.45
CA SER A 248 -4.05 -6.52 20.90
C SER A 248 -2.70 -5.94 21.35
N LEU A 249 -1.68 -6.78 21.59
CA LEU A 249 -0.31 -6.32 21.86
C LEU A 249 0.34 -5.66 20.63
N PHE A 250 -0.24 -5.84 19.44
CA PHE A 250 0.34 -5.44 18.16
C PHE A 250 -0.42 -4.33 17.44
N ASP A 251 -1.50 -3.81 18.04
CA ASP A 251 -2.38 -2.81 17.40
C ASP A 251 -1.59 -1.57 16.96
N GLY A 252 -0.77 -1.02 17.87
CA GLY A 252 0.06 0.17 17.63
C GLY A 252 1.30 -0.05 16.74
N VAL A 253 1.63 -1.28 16.37
CA VAL A 253 2.86 -1.55 15.59
C VAL A 253 2.67 -1.08 14.15
N GLY A 254 3.66 -0.32 13.66
CA GLY A 254 3.64 0.26 12.31
C GLY A 254 2.75 1.48 12.15
N ARG A 255 2.22 2.05 13.23
CA ARG A 255 1.43 3.28 13.20
C ARG A 255 2.31 4.52 13.34
N SER A 256 1.75 5.67 12.94
CA SER A 256 2.33 6.98 13.25
C SER A 256 2.49 7.19 14.76
N ALA A 257 3.49 7.96 15.15
CA ALA A 257 3.64 8.42 16.53
C ALA A 257 2.66 9.55 16.89
N ASP A 258 2.11 10.25 15.89
CA ASP A 258 1.04 11.22 16.10
C ASP A 258 -0.31 10.48 16.21
N PRO A 259 -0.98 10.50 17.37
CA PRO A 259 -2.24 9.77 17.57
C PRO A 259 -3.42 10.34 16.78
N ARG A 260 -3.27 11.50 16.13
CA ARG A 260 -4.28 12.07 15.22
C ARG A 260 -4.24 11.43 13.85
N VAL A 261 -3.10 10.85 13.45
CA VAL A 261 -2.93 10.20 12.16
C VAL A 261 -3.64 8.85 12.18
N ASP A 262 -4.33 8.55 11.08
CA ASP A 262 -5.17 7.36 10.94
C ASP A 262 -4.36 6.06 10.82
N ASP A 263 -5.07 4.93 10.87
CA ASP A 263 -4.45 3.62 10.75
C ASP A 263 -3.79 3.43 9.37
N PRO A 264 -2.67 2.68 9.30
CA PRO A 264 -2.05 2.38 8.02
C PRO A 264 -2.98 1.67 7.04
N ILE A 265 -3.01 2.20 5.82
CA ILE A 265 -3.59 1.61 4.62
C ILE A 265 -2.51 0.78 3.94
N HIS A 266 -2.59 -0.54 4.11
CA HIS A 266 -1.66 -1.45 3.47
C HIS A 266 -2.11 -1.78 2.04
N LYS A 267 -1.17 -1.79 1.08
CA LYS A 267 -1.41 -2.24 -0.30
C LYS A 267 -0.33 -3.21 -0.76
N ARG A 268 -0.76 -4.39 -1.20
CA ARG A 268 0.09 -5.37 -1.86
C ARG A 268 0.13 -5.11 -3.36
N VAL A 269 1.32 -4.94 -3.89
CA VAL A 269 1.53 -4.54 -5.27
C VAL A 269 1.95 -5.76 -6.10
N MET A 270 1.31 -5.92 -7.25
CA MET A 270 1.90 -6.67 -8.35
C MET A 270 2.67 -5.72 -9.25
N VAL A 271 3.90 -6.08 -9.59
CA VAL A 271 4.71 -5.38 -10.56
C VAL A 271 4.83 -6.22 -11.83
N ILE A 272 4.66 -5.59 -12.99
CA ILE A 272 4.99 -6.17 -14.29
C ILE A 272 6.00 -5.26 -14.98
N GLU A 273 7.21 -5.79 -15.17
CA GLU A 273 8.34 -5.05 -15.74
C GLU A 273 8.61 -5.49 -17.18
N PHE A 274 8.27 -4.63 -18.15
CA PHE A 274 8.64 -4.79 -19.56
C PHE A 274 10.05 -4.24 -19.79
N ASN A 275 11.03 -5.13 -19.76
CA ASN A 275 12.45 -4.79 -19.88
C ASN A 275 13.13 -5.73 -20.88
N PRO A 276 12.91 -5.52 -22.20
CA PRO A 276 13.35 -6.44 -23.23
C PRO A 276 14.87 -6.54 -23.27
N THR A 277 15.38 -7.71 -23.63
CA THR A 277 16.80 -7.94 -23.92
C THR A 277 17.16 -7.29 -25.25
N ILE A 278 18.20 -6.47 -25.26
CA ILE A 278 18.71 -5.76 -26.44
C ILE A 278 19.91 -6.54 -26.98
N GLN A 279 19.68 -7.34 -28.01
CA GLN A 279 20.66 -8.26 -28.60
C GLN A 279 21.87 -7.51 -29.17
N SER A 280 21.63 -6.38 -29.82
CA SER A 280 22.69 -5.53 -30.39
C SER A 280 23.54 -4.82 -29.33
N MET A 281 23.11 -4.81 -28.06
CA MET A 281 23.82 -4.18 -26.94
C MET A 281 24.23 -5.22 -25.91
N ASN A 282 25.00 -6.22 -26.35
CA ASN A 282 25.59 -7.28 -25.52
C ASN A 282 24.56 -8.16 -24.79
N ASN A 283 23.35 -8.30 -25.34
CA ASN A 283 22.24 -9.03 -24.69
C ASN A 283 21.93 -8.52 -23.28
N LEU A 284 22.12 -7.22 -23.04
CA LEU A 284 21.71 -6.57 -21.80
C LEU A 284 20.22 -6.27 -21.81
N ARG A 285 19.60 -6.21 -20.63
CA ARG A 285 18.24 -5.67 -20.48
C ARG A 285 18.20 -4.21 -20.93
N LEU A 286 17.09 -3.74 -21.49
CA LEU A 286 16.96 -2.39 -22.03
C LEU A 286 17.40 -1.30 -21.02
N SER A 287 16.96 -1.40 -19.76
CA SER A 287 17.38 -0.45 -18.73
C SER A 287 18.91 -0.43 -18.55
N GLN A 288 19.56 -1.59 -18.52
CA GLN A 288 21.01 -1.72 -18.40
C GLN A 288 21.74 -1.24 -19.66
N ALA A 289 21.26 -1.62 -20.84
CA ALA A 289 21.82 -1.25 -22.13
C ALA A 289 21.85 0.28 -22.31
N LYS A 290 20.85 0.98 -21.77
CA LYS A 290 20.73 2.44 -21.84
C LYS A 290 21.34 3.18 -20.63
N GLY A 291 21.85 2.47 -19.62
CA GLY A 291 22.36 3.10 -18.40
C GLY A 291 21.28 3.79 -17.57
N TRP A 292 20.03 3.31 -17.67
CA TRP A 292 18.88 3.78 -16.93
C TRP A 292 18.78 3.10 -15.56
N TYR A 293 17.82 3.55 -14.75
CA TYR A 293 17.67 3.08 -13.37
C TYR A 293 17.20 1.63 -13.30
N ASP A 294 17.54 0.96 -12.19
CA ASP A 294 16.96 -0.34 -11.82
C ASP A 294 15.56 -0.10 -11.22
N PRO A 295 14.48 -0.60 -11.84
CA PRO A 295 13.12 -0.45 -11.33
C PRO A 295 12.97 -0.84 -9.85
N ARG A 296 13.71 -1.84 -9.39
CA ARG A 296 13.64 -2.34 -8.02
C ARG A 296 14.18 -1.32 -7.01
N VAL A 297 15.17 -0.51 -7.41
CA VAL A 297 15.66 0.59 -6.57
C VAL A 297 14.64 1.72 -6.51
N LEU A 298 14.04 2.05 -7.65
CA LEU A 298 13.01 3.09 -7.74
C LEU A 298 11.76 2.72 -6.93
N GLU A 299 11.29 1.47 -7.02
CA GLU A 299 10.19 0.93 -6.22
C GLU A 299 10.42 1.15 -4.72
N GLN A 300 11.60 0.79 -4.21
CA GLN A 300 11.90 0.94 -2.77
C GLN A 300 11.97 2.41 -2.34
N GLN A 301 12.55 3.27 -3.17
CA GLN A 301 12.58 4.71 -2.90
C GLN A 301 11.16 5.29 -2.88
N TYR A 302 10.32 4.91 -3.84
CA TYR A 302 8.94 5.36 -3.91
C TYR A 302 8.11 4.93 -2.69
N ILE A 303 8.24 3.66 -2.27
CA ILE A 303 7.58 3.15 -1.05
C ILE A 303 7.99 3.99 0.16
N GLN A 304 9.30 4.20 0.37
CA GLN A 304 9.82 4.98 1.50
C GLN A 304 9.35 6.43 1.47
N PHE A 305 9.34 7.05 0.29
CA PHE A 305 8.90 8.43 0.11
C PHE A 305 7.42 8.62 0.41
N LEU A 306 6.55 7.71 -0.04
CA LEU A 306 5.13 7.78 0.27
C LEU A 306 4.81 7.46 1.73
N GLU A 307 5.52 6.51 2.33
CA GLU A 307 5.42 6.26 3.78
C GLU A 307 5.78 7.52 4.58
N GLN A 308 6.88 8.19 4.22
CA GLN A 308 7.32 9.41 4.88
C GLN A 308 6.30 10.55 4.68
N ALA A 309 5.92 10.82 3.43
CA ALA A 309 5.02 11.92 3.11
C ALA A 309 3.65 11.72 3.76
N SER A 310 3.07 10.53 3.67
CA SER A 310 1.74 10.24 4.22
C SER A 310 1.69 10.11 5.75
N GLY A 311 2.82 10.26 6.47
CA GLY A 311 2.88 10.08 7.91
C GLY A 311 2.67 8.64 8.37
N GLN A 312 3.17 7.67 7.60
CA GLN A 312 2.99 6.21 7.75
C GLN A 312 1.59 5.67 7.43
N VAL A 313 0.70 6.47 6.84
CA VAL A 313 -0.64 5.99 6.45
C VAL A 313 -0.58 5.14 5.18
N VAL A 314 0.19 5.52 4.16
CA VAL A 314 0.31 4.71 2.94
C VAL A 314 1.47 3.74 3.08
N GLN A 315 1.17 2.45 3.02
CA GLN A 315 2.13 1.39 3.27
C GLN A 315 2.07 0.32 2.17
N TYR A 316 3.10 0.20 1.34
CA TYR A 316 3.17 -0.82 0.30
C TYR A 316 3.99 -2.05 0.70
N SER A 317 3.70 -3.19 0.06
CA SER A 317 4.61 -4.33 -0.06
C SER A 317 4.54 -4.84 -1.51
N ILE A 318 5.66 -5.35 -2.03
CA ILE A 318 5.66 -6.01 -3.35
C ILE A 318 5.27 -7.47 -3.14
N ALA A 319 4.02 -7.82 -3.45
CA ALA A 319 3.53 -9.20 -3.33
C ALA A 319 3.99 -10.08 -4.49
N LYS A 320 4.12 -9.50 -5.69
CA LYS A 320 4.57 -10.22 -6.88
C LYS A 320 5.34 -9.30 -7.82
N HIS A 321 6.40 -9.81 -8.41
CA HIS A 321 7.15 -9.12 -9.46
C HIS A 321 7.32 -10.04 -10.67
N VAL A 322 6.89 -9.60 -11.84
CA VAL A 322 6.94 -10.35 -13.11
C VAL A 322 7.88 -9.64 -14.07
N PHE A 323 9.00 -10.27 -14.37
CA PHE A 323 9.93 -9.82 -15.40
C PHE A 323 9.47 -10.29 -16.78
N VAL A 324 9.34 -9.35 -17.71
CA VAL A 324 8.87 -9.61 -19.07
C VAL A 324 9.96 -9.23 -20.07
N ASP A 325 10.48 -10.25 -20.77
CA ASP A 325 11.46 -10.08 -21.83
C ASP A 325 10.80 -9.72 -23.18
N ALA A 326 10.08 -8.61 -23.19
CA ALA A 326 9.39 -8.11 -24.37
C ALA A 326 9.12 -6.61 -24.29
N PHE A 327 8.92 -5.99 -25.46
CA PHE A 327 8.34 -4.66 -25.53
C PHE A 327 6.86 -4.68 -25.15
N ALA A 328 6.39 -3.58 -24.57
CA ALA A 328 5.00 -3.45 -24.11
C ALA A 328 3.99 -3.60 -25.26
N PRO A 329 2.87 -4.32 -25.06
CA PRO A 329 1.80 -4.44 -26.05
C PRO A 329 1.06 -3.11 -26.23
N ARG A 330 0.57 -2.87 -27.45
CA ARG A 330 -0.01 -1.58 -27.87
C ARG A 330 -1.30 -1.81 -28.66
N THR A 331 -2.23 -0.86 -28.53
CA THR A 331 -3.57 -0.92 -29.14
C THR A 331 -3.68 -0.13 -30.45
N GLN A 332 -2.85 0.89 -30.65
CA GLN A 332 -2.94 1.79 -31.80
C GLN A 332 -1.70 1.71 -32.71
N ASN A 333 -0.52 1.56 -32.12
CA ASN A 333 0.73 1.42 -32.85
C ASN A 333 1.23 -0.04 -32.85
N PRO A 334 2.07 -0.43 -33.82
CA PRO A 334 2.76 -1.71 -33.77
C PRO A 334 3.60 -1.85 -32.49
N ILE A 335 3.66 -3.06 -31.93
CA ILE A 335 4.59 -3.38 -30.84
C ILE A 335 6.01 -3.12 -31.33
N TYR A 336 6.83 -2.49 -30.49
CA TYR A 336 8.22 -2.25 -30.82
C TYR A 336 8.98 -3.56 -31.04
N SER A 337 9.87 -3.52 -32.03
CA SER A 337 11.02 -4.41 -32.10
C SER A 337 12.23 -3.66 -31.56
N GLU A 338 13.31 -4.37 -31.26
CA GLU A 338 14.57 -3.74 -30.87
C GLU A 338 15.02 -2.67 -31.88
N ALA A 339 15.01 -3.01 -33.18
CA ALA A 339 15.42 -2.10 -34.24
C ALA A 339 14.52 -0.86 -34.33
N THR A 340 13.20 -1.03 -34.25
CA THR A 340 12.27 0.11 -34.35
C THR A 340 12.29 1.00 -33.11
N TYR A 341 12.52 0.43 -31.93
CA TYR A 341 12.63 1.19 -30.69
C TYR A 341 13.93 1.99 -30.63
N LEU A 342 15.07 1.34 -30.86
CA LEU A 342 16.37 2.02 -30.84
C LEU A 342 16.44 3.12 -31.90
N LYS A 343 15.83 2.89 -33.07
CA LYS A 343 15.70 3.92 -34.09
C LYS A 343 14.87 5.11 -33.59
N CYS A 344 13.69 4.88 -32.99
CA CYS A 344 12.87 5.97 -32.47
C CYS A 344 13.62 6.78 -31.38
N LEU A 345 14.40 6.13 -30.52
CA LEU A 345 15.22 6.83 -29.53
C LEU A 345 16.39 7.62 -30.14
N ALA A 346 16.95 7.18 -31.27
CA ALA A 346 18.10 7.81 -31.91
C ALA A 346 17.74 8.98 -32.83
N ASP A 347 16.61 8.87 -33.55
CA ASP A 347 16.20 9.79 -34.63
C ASP A 347 15.44 11.04 -34.10
N GLU A 348 15.62 11.40 -32.82
CA GLU A 348 14.89 12.42 -32.06
C GLU A 348 13.40 12.08 -31.71
N PRO A 349 12.93 12.49 -30.51
CA PRO A 349 11.66 12.06 -29.90
C PRO A 349 10.37 12.50 -30.63
N ASP A 350 10.48 13.20 -31.76
CA ASP A 350 9.34 13.61 -32.57
C ASP A 350 8.78 12.47 -33.44
N THR A 351 9.57 11.42 -33.70
CA THR A 351 9.13 10.25 -34.49
C THR A 351 8.54 9.13 -33.63
N CYS A 352 8.78 9.14 -32.31
CA CYS A 352 8.22 8.17 -31.40
C CYS A 352 6.73 8.43 -31.16
N PRO A 353 5.85 7.42 -31.32
CA PRO A 353 4.44 7.59 -30.97
C PRO A 353 4.27 7.96 -29.49
N ARG A 354 3.69 9.14 -29.25
CA ARG A 354 3.45 9.73 -27.91
C ARG A 354 2.08 9.38 -27.33
N GLN A 355 1.29 8.55 -28.01
CA GLN A 355 -0.03 8.16 -27.53
C GLN A 355 0.10 7.22 -26.32
N ASN A 356 -0.78 7.38 -25.34
CA ASN A 356 -0.97 6.43 -24.26
C ASN A 356 -1.79 5.24 -24.77
N ASP A 357 -1.15 4.36 -25.54
CA ASP A 357 -1.82 3.27 -26.26
C ASP A 357 -1.45 1.87 -25.74
N PHE A 358 -0.89 1.76 -24.54
CA PHE A 358 -0.62 0.46 -23.90
C PHE A 358 -1.89 -0.40 -23.83
N ASP A 359 -1.78 -1.67 -24.18
CA ASP A 359 -2.90 -2.62 -24.14
C ASP A 359 -3.11 -3.21 -22.75
N TYR A 360 -3.73 -2.42 -21.87
CA TYR A 360 -4.07 -2.87 -20.52
C TYR A 360 -4.92 -4.13 -20.50
N VAL A 361 -5.87 -4.27 -21.45
CA VAL A 361 -6.83 -5.39 -21.45
C VAL A 361 -6.12 -6.71 -21.70
N SER A 362 -5.18 -6.76 -22.65
CA SER A 362 -4.41 -7.99 -22.88
C SER A 362 -3.49 -8.32 -21.70
N VAL A 363 -2.85 -7.31 -21.09
CA VAL A 363 -1.94 -7.52 -19.95
C VAL A 363 -2.68 -7.99 -18.71
N LEU A 364 -3.82 -7.38 -18.37
CA LEU A 364 -4.64 -7.83 -17.23
C LEU A 364 -5.03 -9.31 -17.37
N ARG A 365 -5.39 -9.75 -18.58
CA ARG A 365 -5.76 -11.16 -18.87
C ARG A 365 -4.55 -12.09 -18.87
N GLN A 366 -3.48 -11.71 -19.56
CA GLN A 366 -2.29 -12.54 -19.74
C GLN A 366 -1.64 -12.90 -18.40
N TYR A 367 -1.60 -11.95 -17.48
CA TYR A 367 -0.92 -12.12 -16.19
C TYR A 367 -1.88 -12.43 -15.03
N GLY A 368 -3.18 -12.62 -15.33
CA GLY A 368 -4.20 -12.96 -14.35
C GLY A 368 -4.36 -11.91 -13.25
N VAL A 369 -4.22 -10.63 -13.59
CA VAL A 369 -4.15 -9.54 -12.60
C VAL A 369 -5.49 -9.40 -11.88
N CYS A 370 -6.59 -9.44 -12.61
CA CYS A 370 -7.91 -9.29 -12.01
C CYS A 370 -8.27 -10.50 -11.14
N GLU A 371 -7.89 -11.71 -11.53
CA GLU A 371 -8.06 -12.93 -10.73
C GLU A 371 -7.36 -12.78 -9.37
N LYS A 372 -6.15 -12.22 -9.37
CA LYS A 372 -5.39 -11.95 -8.15
C LYS A 372 -5.99 -10.85 -7.30
N ALA A 373 -6.44 -9.76 -7.93
CA ALA A 373 -7.11 -8.67 -7.22
C ALA A 373 -8.42 -9.16 -6.58
N ASN A 374 -9.18 -9.98 -7.29
CA ASN A 374 -10.44 -10.57 -6.81
C ASN A 374 -10.22 -11.57 -5.67
N ALA A 375 -9.13 -12.33 -5.73
CA ALA A 375 -8.71 -13.23 -4.66
C ALA A 375 -8.11 -12.49 -3.45
N GLY A 376 -7.91 -11.16 -3.54
CA GLY A 376 -7.22 -10.40 -2.51
C GLY A 376 -5.79 -10.87 -2.33
N GLU A 377 -5.09 -11.26 -3.40
CA GLU A 377 -3.63 -11.49 -3.39
C GLU A 377 -2.86 -10.18 -3.62
N ILE A 378 -3.47 -9.24 -4.34
CA ILE A 378 -2.91 -7.94 -4.70
C ILE A 378 -4.00 -6.87 -4.56
N ASP A 379 -3.60 -5.63 -4.32
CA ASP A 379 -4.47 -4.47 -4.15
C ASP A 379 -4.18 -3.39 -5.20
N GLU A 380 -3.01 -3.44 -5.86
CA GLU A 380 -2.57 -2.47 -6.86
C GLU A 380 -1.64 -3.11 -7.90
N LEU A 381 -1.61 -2.55 -9.11
CA LEU A 381 -0.71 -2.94 -10.20
C LEU A 381 0.26 -1.79 -10.54
N TRP A 382 1.56 -2.08 -10.55
CA TRP A 382 2.58 -1.20 -11.11
C TRP A 382 3.13 -1.78 -12.41
N LEU A 383 3.23 -0.95 -13.43
CA LEU A 383 3.80 -1.28 -14.73
C LEU A 383 5.12 -0.54 -14.90
N TRP A 384 6.17 -1.24 -15.33
CA TRP A 384 7.44 -0.63 -15.68
C TRP A 384 7.75 -0.82 -17.17
N GLY A 385 8.30 0.22 -17.77
CA GLY A 385 8.79 0.19 -19.15
C GLY A 385 9.73 1.35 -19.47
N GLY A 386 10.20 1.39 -20.71
CA GLY A 386 10.98 2.52 -21.21
C GLY A 386 10.08 3.68 -21.65
N PRO A 387 10.67 4.82 -22.04
CA PRO A 387 9.93 5.89 -22.69
C PRO A 387 9.18 5.38 -23.92
N TYR A 388 8.01 5.98 -24.20
CA TYR A 388 7.13 5.64 -25.32
C TYR A 388 6.46 4.26 -25.27
N PHE A 389 6.40 3.62 -24.10
CA PHE A 389 5.68 2.35 -23.92
C PHE A 389 4.14 2.51 -23.79
N GLY A 390 3.65 3.76 -23.77
CA GLY A 390 2.22 4.08 -23.92
C GLY A 390 1.42 4.00 -22.63
N TYR A 391 2.06 4.06 -21.46
CA TYR A 391 1.35 4.06 -20.18
C TYR A 391 0.62 5.37 -19.90
N PHE A 392 -0.42 5.27 -19.08
CA PHE A 392 -0.91 6.37 -18.28
C PHE A 392 -0.14 6.36 -16.96
N GLU A 393 0.11 7.53 -16.38
CA GLU A 393 0.75 7.70 -15.08
C GLU A 393 -0.09 7.04 -13.97
N ALA A 394 -1.41 7.21 -14.03
CA ALA A 394 -2.37 6.55 -13.17
C ALA A 394 -3.69 6.28 -13.90
N ASN A 395 -4.24 5.07 -13.80
CA ASN A 395 -5.60 4.75 -14.23
C ASN A 395 -6.21 3.64 -13.34
N MET A 396 -7.44 3.22 -13.65
CA MET A 396 -8.19 2.30 -12.79
C MET A 396 -8.96 1.26 -13.61
N ALA A 397 -9.08 0.05 -13.07
CA ALA A 397 -9.97 -1.01 -13.54
C ALA A 397 -11.03 -1.36 -12.50
N GLY A 398 -12.03 -2.15 -12.93
CA GLY A 398 -13.06 -2.71 -12.05
C GLY A 398 -14.35 -1.88 -11.98
N PRO A 399 -15.34 -2.35 -11.20
CA PRO A 399 -16.66 -1.77 -11.17
C PRO A 399 -16.62 -0.31 -10.69
N GLY A 400 -17.24 0.60 -11.44
CA GLY A 400 -17.28 2.03 -11.12
C GLY A 400 -15.92 2.73 -11.18
N ALA A 401 -14.93 2.18 -11.89
CA ALA A 401 -13.67 2.86 -12.13
C ALA A 401 -13.91 4.26 -12.75
N PHE A 402 -13.07 5.22 -12.37
CA PHE A 402 -13.17 6.61 -12.80
C PHE A 402 -11.78 7.13 -13.21
N TRP A 403 -11.76 8.31 -13.83
CA TRP A 403 -10.54 8.96 -14.27
C TRP A 403 -9.69 9.42 -13.08
N THR A 404 -8.44 8.97 -13.01
CA THR A 404 -7.45 9.37 -11.98
C THR A 404 -6.24 10.10 -12.55
N ASN A 405 -5.92 9.88 -13.82
CA ASN A 405 -5.02 10.67 -14.68
C ASN A 405 -5.08 10.14 -16.12
N GLY A 406 -5.49 8.89 -16.26
CA GLY A 406 -5.81 8.20 -17.50
C GLY A 406 -7.24 7.70 -17.53
N ASP A 407 -7.65 7.27 -18.72
CA ASP A 407 -8.98 6.72 -18.92
C ASP A 407 -9.16 5.41 -18.14
N PRO A 408 -10.29 5.24 -17.43
CA PRO A 408 -10.58 3.98 -16.75
C PRO A 408 -10.77 2.86 -17.78
N ILE A 409 -10.31 1.66 -17.43
CA ILE A 409 -10.48 0.49 -18.27
C ILE A 409 -11.99 0.16 -18.31
N PRO A 410 -12.60 0.06 -19.51
CA PRO A 410 -14.03 -0.17 -19.61
C PRO A 410 -14.46 -1.44 -18.85
N PRO A 411 -15.49 -1.37 -17.97
CA PRO A 411 -15.90 -2.50 -17.14
C PRO A 411 -16.20 -3.77 -17.93
N GLN A 412 -16.74 -3.65 -19.14
CA GLN A 412 -17.04 -4.78 -20.03
C GLN A 412 -15.80 -5.48 -20.61
N LEU A 413 -14.60 -4.87 -20.48
CA LEU A 413 -13.34 -5.42 -20.98
C LEU A 413 -12.47 -6.01 -19.84
N SER A 414 -12.81 -5.71 -18.58
CA SER A 414 -12.09 -6.16 -17.38
C SER A 414 -12.85 -7.26 -16.65
N THR A 415 -12.12 -8.20 -16.05
CA THR A 415 -12.68 -9.24 -15.15
C THR A 415 -12.52 -8.89 -13.68
N CYS A 416 -12.02 -7.68 -13.38
CA CYS A 416 -11.84 -7.20 -12.02
C CYS A 416 -13.22 -6.98 -11.39
N GLN A 417 -13.46 -7.58 -10.23
CA GLN A 417 -14.66 -7.45 -9.40
C GLN A 417 -14.49 -6.38 -8.32
N VAL A 418 -13.28 -5.85 -8.20
CA VAL A 418 -12.88 -4.83 -7.24
C VAL A 418 -12.22 -3.68 -7.99
N LYS A 419 -12.29 -2.45 -7.47
CA LYS A 419 -11.51 -1.35 -8.04
C LYS A 419 -10.02 -1.67 -7.87
N LEU A 420 -9.29 -1.60 -8.98
CA LEU A 420 -7.86 -1.83 -9.03
C LEU A 420 -7.18 -0.57 -9.57
N ASN A 421 -6.34 0.05 -8.75
CA ASN A 421 -5.48 1.14 -9.21
C ASN A 421 -4.31 0.56 -10.01
N ILE A 422 -3.93 1.28 -11.06
CA ILE A 422 -2.84 0.90 -11.95
C ILE A 422 -1.94 2.13 -12.14
N MET A 423 -0.65 1.97 -11.86
CA MET A 423 0.37 3.02 -12.00
C MET A 423 1.35 2.64 -13.11
N GLY A 424 1.72 3.60 -13.95
CA GLY A 424 2.63 3.38 -15.08
C GLY A 424 3.93 4.16 -14.93
N PHE A 425 5.04 3.46 -14.75
CA PHE A 425 6.35 4.03 -14.46
C PHE A 425 7.36 3.83 -15.59
N ASN A 426 8.34 4.73 -15.64
CA ASN A 426 9.41 4.74 -16.64
C ASN A 426 10.80 4.68 -15.98
N TYR A 427 11.58 3.65 -16.27
CA TYR A 427 12.92 3.48 -15.67
C TYR A 427 14.01 4.39 -16.25
N GLU A 428 13.73 5.14 -17.32
CA GLU A 428 14.56 6.29 -17.73
C GLU A 428 14.49 7.44 -16.71
N ARG A 429 13.40 7.50 -15.95
CA ARG A 429 13.07 8.61 -15.05
C ARG A 429 13.34 8.26 -13.60
N GLU A 430 13.44 9.31 -12.82
CA GLU A 430 13.81 9.34 -11.43
C GLU A 430 12.58 9.17 -10.52
N PRO A 431 12.74 8.83 -9.22
CA PRO A 431 11.62 8.59 -8.31
C PRO A 431 10.65 9.76 -8.16
N GLU A 432 11.10 11.01 -8.34
CA GLU A 432 10.24 12.18 -8.26
C GLU A 432 9.11 12.17 -9.29
N ARG A 433 9.26 11.50 -10.43
CA ARG A 433 8.17 11.32 -11.41
C ARG A 433 7.14 10.32 -10.92
N MET A 434 7.55 9.27 -10.20
CA MET A 434 6.59 8.36 -9.56
C MET A 434 5.76 9.08 -8.49
N LEU A 435 6.37 10.02 -7.76
CA LEU A 435 5.65 10.87 -6.79
C LEU A 435 4.68 11.82 -7.49
N GLU A 436 5.05 12.35 -8.64
CA GLU A 436 4.17 13.14 -9.50
C GLU A 436 2.95 12.31 -9.94
N ASP A 437 3.16 11.07 -10.41
CA ASP A 437 2.09 10.13 -10.77
C ASP A 437 1.12 9.88 -9.61
N MET A 438 1.63 9.73 -8.39
CA MET A 438 0.77 9.65 -7.19
C MET A 438 0.00 10.94 -6.97
N GLY A 439 0.64 12.09 -7.14
CA GLY A 439 -0.05 13.37 -7.01
C GLY A 439 -1.16 13.56 -8.03
N HIS A 440 -0.94 13.14 -9.27
CA HIS A 440 -1.98 13.06 -10.29
C HIS A 440 -3.16 12.19 -9.83
N ARG A 441 -2.88 10.99 -9.30
CA ARG A 441 -3.93 10.12 -8.73
C ARG A 441 -4.69 10.79 -7.58
N VAL A 442 -4.00 11.51 -6.68
CA VAL A 442 -4.65 12.30 -5.61
C VAL A 442 -5.57 13.34 -6.22
N GLU A 443 -5.08 14.16 -7.15
CA GLU A 443 -5.84 15.22 -7.81
C GLU A 443 -7.08 14.67 -8.54
N GLY A 444 -6.91 13.63 -9.35
CA GLY A 444 -8.00 12.99 -10.09
C GLY A 444 -9.05 12.36 -9.18
N THR A 445 -8.61 11.67 -8.13
CA THR A 445 -9.52 11.04 -7.15
C THR A 445 -10.30 12.07 -6.35
N MET A 446 -9.64 13.10 -5.86
CA MET A 446 -10.32 14.14 -5.09
C MET A 446 -11.23 14.99 -5.98
N LYS A 447 -10.86 15.22 -7.24
CA LYS A 447 -11.74 15.86 -8.23
C LYS A 447 -13.00 15.02 -8.44
N HIS A 448 -12.87 13.70 -8.53
CA HIS A 448 -14.02 12.80 -8.59
C HIS A 448 -14.89 12.89 -7.33
N ARG A 449 -14.28 12.88 -6.14
CA ARG A 449 -14.98 12.99 -4.84
C ARG A 449 -15.79 14.28 -4.68
N PHE A 450 -15.25 15.41 -5.10
CA PHE A 450 -15.90 16.71 -4.95
C PHE A 450 -16.70 17.14 -6.19
N GLY A 451 -16.59 16.41 -7.31
CA GLY A 451 -17.30 16.68 -8.56
C GLY A 451 -16.83 17.92 -9.33
N ARG A 452 -15.89 18.71 -8.78
CA ARG A 452 -15.40 19.96 -9.37
C ARG A 452 -13.96 20.25 -8.90
N TRP A 453 -13.15 20.82 -9.81
CA TRP A 453 -11.86 21.43 -9.50
C TRP A 453 -11.64 22.66 -10.41
N ALA A 454 -12.15 23.81 -9.99
CA ALA A 454 -12.21 25.03 -10.81
C ALA A 454 -10.83 25.66 -11.12
N ASN A 455 -9.84 25.47 -10.25
CA ASN A 455 -8.46 25.95 -10.41
C ASN A 455 -7.50 24.84 -10.89
N SER A 456 -8.02 23.84 -11.61
CA SER A 456 -7.21 22.75 -12.18
C SER A 456 -6.31 23.22 -13.34
N PRO A 457 -5.03 22.82 -13.37
CA PRO A 457 -4.19 23.02 -14.55
C PRO A 457 -4.62 22.08 -15.70
N PRO A 458 -4.24 22.37 -16.96
CA PRO A 458 -3.52 23.54 -17.45
C PRO A 458 -4.47 24.70 -17.80
N ALA A 459 -5.71 24.69 -17.31
CA ALA A 459 -6.63 25.79 -17.52
C ALA A 459 -6.11 27.06 -16.81
N PRO A 460 -6.27 28.25 -17.41
CA PRO A 460 -6.01 29.50 -16.70
C PRO A 460 -6.84 29.56 -15.40
N PRO A 461 -6.30 30.17 -14.33
CA PRO A 461 -7.05 30.33 -13.10
C PRO A 461 -8.32 31.15 -13.34
N PRO A 462 -9.42 30.86 -12.63
CA PRO A 462 -10.65 31.64 -12.78
C PRO A 462 -10.40 33.10 -12.35
N THR A 463 -11.05 34.05 -13.03
CA THR A 463 -10.93 35.49 -12.72
C THR A 463 -11.38 35.84 -11.31
N MET A 464 -12.29 35.04 -10.74
CA MET A 464 -12.73 35.09 -9.36
C MET A 464 -12.71 33.67 -8.81
N PHE A 465 -12.08 33.48 -7.66
CA PHE A 465 -12.09 32.18 -6.99
C PHE A 465 -13.52 31.85 -6.52
N PRO A 466 -14.01 30.60 -6.69
CA PRO A 466 -15.40 30.27 -6.37
C PRO A 466 -15.75 30.59 -4.91
N PRO A 467 -16.79 31.41 -4.64
CA PRO A 467 -17.22 31.69 -3.27
C PRO A 467 -17.69 30.44 -2.52
N ASP A 468 -18.12 29.42 -3.26
CA ASP A 468 -18.53 28.10 -2.78
C ASP A 468 -17.43 27.03 -2.97
N ALA A 469 -16.15 27.46 -2.98
CA ALA A 469 -15.03 26.55 -3.24
C ALA A 469 -15.05 25.32 -2.32
N ASN A 470 -14.96 24.14 -2.93
CA ASN A 470 -14.89 22.89 -2.20
C ASN A 470 -13.51 22.71 -1.55
N LEU A 471 -13.33 21.65 -0.76
CA LEU A 471 -12.09 21.44 -0.03
C LEU A 471 -10.88 21.22 -0.94
N LEU A 472 -11.01 20.53 -2.08
CA LEU A 472 -9.92 20.36 -3.04
C LEU A 472 -9.50 21.69 -3.66
N GLU A 473 -10.45 22.52 -4.07
CA GLU A 473 -10.18 23.84 -4.62
C GLU A 473 -9.44 24.70 -3.61
N ARG A 474 -9.91 24.73 -2.36
CA ARG A 474 -9.25 25.44 -1.25
C ARG A 474 -7.86 24.89 -0.95
N PHE A 475 -7.68 23.58 -0.93
CA PHE A 475 -6.38 22.93 -0.69
C PHE A 475 -5.38 23.29 -1.78
N THR A 476 -5.84 23.32 -3.04
CA THR A 476 -4.98 23.48 -4.21
C THR A 476 -4.75 24.92 -4.65
N ALA A 477 -5.25 25.90 -3.90
CA ALA A 477 -5.07 27.31 -4.21
C ALA A 477 -3.57 27.68 -4.25
N ARG A 478 -3.15 28.34 -5.33
CA ARG A 478 -1.77 28.82 -5.58
C ARG A 478 -1.68 30.33 -5.39
N GLY A 479 -0.46 30.87 -5.30
CA GLY A 479 -0.20 32.31 -5.11
C GLY A 479 -0.84 33.23 -6.14
N PHE A 480 -1.05 32.74 -7.37
CA PHE A 480 -1.71 33.51 -8.43
C PHE A 480 -3.21 33.29 -8.56
N ASP A 481 -3.82 32.39 -7.77
CA ASP A 481 -5.27 32.24 -7.75
C ASP A 481 -5.88 33.46 -7.04
N ALA A 482 -7.09 33.89 -7.45
CA ALA A 482 -7.76 35.07 -6.87
C ALA A 482 -8.34 34.82 -5.47
N THR A 483 -7.53 34.28 -4.56
CA THR A 483 -7.83 33.90 -3.17
C THR A 483 -6.52 33.86 -2.36
N THR A 484 -6.58 33.63 -1.04
CA THR A 484 -5.37 33.29 -0.27
C THR A 484 -4.84 31.93 -0.71
N ALA A 485 -3.54 31.86 -1.01
CA ALA A 485 -2.88 30.60 -1.35
C ALA A 485 -3.03 29.55 -0.24
N ALA A 486 -2.99 28.29 -0.62
CA ALA A 486 -2.98 27.14 0.28
C ALA A 486 -1.76 26.28 -0.03
N CYS A 487 -1.93 24.98 -0.26
CA CYS A 487 -0.82 24.08 -0.49
C CYS A 487 -0.39 24.00 -1.95
N GLY A 488 -1.08 24.63 -2.90
CA GLY A 488 -0.80 24.45 -4.33
C GLY A 488 -1.18 23.05 -4.81
N ASN A 489 -0.62 22.60 -5.92
CA ASN A 489 -0.95 21.30 -6.52
C ASN A 489 0.32 20.54 -6.93
N ILE A 490 0.22 19.33 -7.49
CA ILE A 490 1.42 18.52 -7.73
C ILE A 490 2.41 19.20 -8.68
N HIS A 491 1.93 19.99 -9.64
CA HIS A 491 2.74 20.71 -10.62
C HIS A 491 3.16 22.10 -10.15
N GLY A 492 2.29 22.79 -9.40
CA GLY A 492 2.37 24.22 -9.16
C GLY A 492 2.52 24.55 -7.69
N SER A 493 3.67 25.13 -7.34
CA SER A 493 3.98 25.51 -5.98
C SER A 493 3.06 26.60 -5.42
N LEU A 494 2.84 26.55 -4.12
CA LEU A 494 1.99 27.52 -3.40
C LEU A 494 2.45 28.96 -3.58
N ASN A 495 3.75 29.19 -3.78
CA ASN A 495 4.37 30.50 -3.82
C ASN A 495 4.65 31.05 -5.22
N THR A 496 4.11 30.41 -6.26
CA THR A 496 4.20 30.93 -7.63
C THR A 496 3.32 32.18 -7.73
N PRO A 497 3.90 33.39 -7.92
CA PRO A 497 3.18 34.66 -7.72
C PRO A 497 2.32 35.07 -8.92
N GLN A 498 2.58 34.49 -10.10
CA GLN A 498 1.88 34.84 -11.32
C GLN A 498 1.66 33.62 -12.21
N TYR A 499 0.49 33.54 -12.84
CA TYR A 499 0.22 32.56 -13.87
C TYR A 499 1.01 32.87 -15.15
N ASP A 500 1.75 31.88 -15.65
CA ASP A 500 2.51 31.97 -16.90
C ASP A 500 1.84 31.10 -17.99
N PRO A 501 1.30 31.69 -19.08
CA PRO A 501 0.77 30.93 -20.21
C PRO A 501 1.78 30.03 -20.93
N GLY A 502 3.09 30.29 -20.77
CA GLY A 502 4.19 29.46 -21.25
C GLY A 502 4.51 28.28 -20.32
N ASN A 503 4.12 28.37 -19.04
CA ASN A 503 4.24 27.32 -18.03
C ASN A 503 2.88 27.09 -17.34
N ARG A 504 1.89 26.63 -18.13
CA ARG A 504 0.50 26.53 -17.69
C ARG A 504 0.28 25.56 -16.52
N TRP A 505 1.20 24.63 -16.35
CA TRP A 505 1.21 23.66 -15.25
C TRP A 505 1.74 24.30 -13.96
N GLY A 506 2.64 25.28 -14.08
CA GLY A 506 3.14 26.08 -12.96
C GLY A 506 4.41 25.53 -12.31
N TYR A 507 5.19 24.72 -13.01
CA TYR A 507 6.45 24.16 -12.52
C TYR A 507 7.47 25.24 -12.19
N ASP A 508 7.65 25.55 -10.90
CA ASP A 508 8.69 26.46 -10.42
C ASP A 508 9.00 26.20 -8.93
N PHE A 509 9.49 25.01 -8.63
CA PHE A 509 9.76 24.60 -7.24
C PHE A 509 10.99 25.28 -6.63
N THR A 510 11.74 26.04 -7.42
CA THR A 510 12.90 26.80 -6.96
C THR A 510 12.56 28.24 -6.57
N ASN A 511 11.30 28.65 -6.73
CA ASN A 511 10.89 30.04 -6.57
C ASN A 511 11.11 30.55 -5.13
N GLY A 512 11.98 31.55 -4.96
CA GLY A 512 12.28 32.15 -3.66
C GLY A 512 11.19 33.08 -3.10
N HIS A 513 10.14 33.36 -3.88
CA HIS A 513 9.07 34.28 -3.50
C HIS A 513 8.40 33.85 -2.19
N TYR A 514 8.20 34.80 -1.29
CA TYR A 514 7.48 34.57 -0.05
C TYR A 514 5.99 34.81 -0.26
N GLU A 515 5.18 33.83 0.10
CA GLU A 515 3.72 33.87 -0.07
C GLU A 515 3.02 33.66 1.28
N TYR A 516 2.06 34.54 1.59
CA TYR A 516 1.16 34.32 2.73
C TYR A 516 0.13 33.26 2.32
N ASN A 517 0.15 32.12 3.00
CA ASN A 517 -0.65 30.96 2.63
C ASN A 517 -1.21 30.22 3.85
N THR A 518 -2.22 29.40 3.61
CA THR A 518 -2.90 28.59 4.62
C THR A 518 -2.33 27.17 4.75
N CYS A 519 -1.24 26.82 4.04
CA CYS A 519 -0.84 25.42 3.91
C CYS A 519 -0.46 24.73 5.23
N ASP A 520 0.21 25.44 6.14
CA ASP A 520 0.54 24.87 7.46
C ASP A 520 -0.71 24.62 8.32
N ASP A 521 -1.81 25.35 8.11
CA ASP A 521 -3.06 25.13 8.84
C ASP A 521 -3.77 23.83 8.43
N TRP A 522 -3.45 23.26 7.27
CA TRP A 522 -3.97 21.95 6.85
C TRP A 522 -3.48 20.80 7.75
N GLU A 523 -2.42 21.00 8.55
CA GLU A 523 -2.01 20.07 9.61
C GLU A 523 -3.01 19.99 10.79
N ASN A 524 -4.01 20.88 10.82
CA ASN A 524 -5.11 20.89 11.79
C ASN A 524 -6.43 20.34 11.21
N TYR A 525 -6.45 19.87 9.95
CA TYR A 525 -7.66 19.37 9.31
C TYR A 525 -8.33 18.26 10.16
N PRO A 526 -9.66 18.28 10.36
CA PRO A 526 -10.65 19.16 9.73
C PRO A 526 -10.88 20.51 10.42
N ASN A 527 -10.23 20.76 11.56
CA ASN A 527 -10.42 21.95 12.38
C ASN A 527 -9.49 23.10 11.94
N LEU A 528 -9.63 23.51 10.68
CA LEU A 528 -8.86 24.62 10.10
C LEU A 528 -9.14 25.93 10.84
N SER A 529 -8.10 26.71 11.10
CA SER A 529 -8.14 28.00 11.79
C SER A 529 -8.47 29.13 10.81
N PRO A 530 -9.67 29.74 10.89
CA PRO A 530 -10.07 30.75 9.92
C PRO A 530 -9.11 31.94 9.88
N GLY A 531 -8.57 32.23 8.69
CA GLY A 531 -7.65 33.35 8.47
C GLY A 531 -6.21 33.12 8.96
N ALA A 532 -5.88 31.95 9.50
CA ALA A 532 -4.51 31.61 9.87
C ALA A 532 -3.67 31.48 8.59
N THR A 533 -2.62 32.29 8.49
CA THR A 533 -1.65 32.21 7.41
C THR A 533 -0.23 32.16 7.95
N THR A 534 0.64 31.54 7.18
CA THR A 534 2.09 31.51 7.40
C THR A 534 2.78 32.07 6.16
N LEU A 535 3.96 32.67 6.35
CA LEU A 535 4.76 33.21 5.26
C LEU A 535 5.78 32.15 4.82
N ASN A 536 5.53 31.50 3.68
CA ASN A 536 6.35 30.38 3.20
C ASN A 536 6.95 30.65 1.83
N ASN A 537 8.05 29.95 1.54
CA ASN A 537 8.68 29.87 0.22
C ASN A 537 9.32 28.48 0.04
N CYS A 538 10.13 28.32 -1.00
CA CYS A 538 10.83 27.08 -1.29
C CYS A 538 11.73 26.52 -0.19
N THR A 539 12.03 27.26 0.88
CA THR A 539 12.80 26.71 2.01
C THR A 539 12.04 25.62 2.77
N LYS A 540 10.71 25.56 2.65
CA LYS A 540 9.87 24.52 3.26
C LYS A 540 10.06 23.13 2.65
N TRP A 541 10.46 23.05 1.37
CA TRP A 541 10.65 21.78 0.65
C TRP A 541 12.06 21.60 0.09
N GLY A 542 12.83 22.68 -0.04
CA GLY A 542 14.14 22.73 -0.67
C GLY A 542 15.32 23.00 0.25
N GLY A 543 15.10 23.04 1.56
CA GLY A 543 16.15 23.32 2.54
C GLY A 543 16.56 24.81 2.59
N PRO A 544 17.56 25.16 3.43
CA PRO A 544 17.96 26.54 3.64
C PRO A 544 18.34 27.24 2.33
N ARG A 545 17.83 28.46 2.13
CA ARG A 545 18.07 29.30 0.93
C ARG A 545 17.58 28.69 -0.40
N CYS A 546 16.67 27.72 -0.37
CA CYS A 546 16.16 27.08 -1.59
C CYS A 546 17.28 26.51 -2.47
N THR A 547 18.29 25.93 -1.82
CA THR A 547 19.44 25.35 -2.48
C THR A 547 19.24 23.85 -2.53
N PHE A 548 19.12 23.32 -3.74
CA PHE A 548 18.82 21.92 -3.98
C PHE A 548 20.11 21.17 -4.36
N PRO A 549 20.61 20.27 -3.49
CA PRO A 549 21.67 19.34 -3.89
C PRO A 549 21.15 18.52 -5.07
N ASP A 550 21.90 18.43 -6.15
CA ASP A 550 21.50 17.75 -7.41
C ASP A 550 20.52 18.52 -8.31
N GLY A 551 20.30 19.82 -8.08
CA GLY A 551 19.59 20.73 -9.00
C GLY A 551 18.07 20.54 -9.00
N TYR A 552 17.42 20.77 -10.16
CA TYR A 552 15.95 20.75 -10.30
C TYR A 552 15.31 19.45 -9.79
N ARG A 553 15.96 18.29 -9.98
CA ARG A 553 15.46 16.98 -9.51
C ARG A 553 15.16 16.95 -8.01
N ALA A 554 16.05 17.54 -7.21
CA ALA A 554 15.82 17.61 -5.77
C ALA A 554 14.76 18.65 -5.39
N ALA A 555 14.53 19.66 -6.22
CA ALA A 555 13.42 20.58 -6.05
C ALA A 555 12.08 19.91 -6.32
N ASP A 556 11.98 19.16 -7.42
CA ASP A 556 10.81 18.34 -7.77
C ASP A 556 10.50 17.33 -6.66
N ARG A 557 11.50 16.55 -6.23
CA ARG A 557 11.35 15.60 -5.12
C ARG A 557 10.89 16.29 -3.84
N GLY A 558 11.54 17.40 -3.47
CA GLY A 558 11.20 18.16 -2.29
C GLY A 558 9.76 18.65 -2.32
N TRP A 559 9.34 19.25 -3.43
CA TRP A 559 7.99 19.76 -3.61
C TRP A 559 6.95 18.63 -3.56
N HIS A 560 7.13 17.55 -4.31
CA HIS A 560 6.18 16.44 -4.32
C HIS A 560 6.04 15.81 -2.93
N LEU A 561 7.14 15.60 -2.20
CA LEU A 561 7.10 15.11 -0.82
C LEU A 561 6.38 16.09 0.12
N TYR A 562 6.68 17.38 0.01
CA TYR A 562 6.04 18.41 0.81
C TYR A 562 4.53 18.46 0.55
N TRP A 563 4.12 18.51 -0.71
CA TRP A 563 2.71 18.60 -1.09
C TRP A 563 1.93 17.34 -0.73
N LEU A 564 2.45 16.16 -1.04
CA LEU A 564 1.85 14.88 -0.64
C LEU A 564 1.77 14.78 0.89
N GLY A 565 2.75 15.34 1.61
CA GLY A 565 2.73 15.38 3.08
C GLY A 565 1.74 16.37 3.69
N LYS A 566 1.09 17.20 2.87
CA LYS A 566 -0.01 18.08 3.29
C LYS A 566 -1.38 17.48 2.96
N VAL A 567 -1.44 16.37 2.23
CA VAL A 567 -2.70 15.64 2.00
C VAL A 567 -3.22 15.13 3.35
N PRO A 568 -4.46 15.48 3.76
CA PRO A 568 -4.98 15.10 5.06
C PRO A 568 -4.96 13.59 5.31
N ASN A 569 -4.52 13.19 6.51
CA ASN A 569 -4.29 11.80 6.89
C ASN A 569 -4.82 11.46 8.30
N PHE A 570 -5.79 12.24 8.80
CA PHE A 570 -6.21 12.19 10.19
C PHE A 570 -7.43 11.29 10.44
N VAL A 571 -7.58 10.82 11.68
CA VAL A 571 -8.70 9.97 12.12
C VAL A 571 -10.06 10.67 12.01
N GLY A 572 -11.10 9.88 11.73
CA GLY A 572 -12.50 10.31 11.75
C GLY A 572 -12.98 10.97 10.46
N SER A 573 -14.14 11.64 10.53
CA SER A 573 -14.73 12.35 9.40
C SER A 573 -15.37 13.66 9.85
N HIS A 574 -15.52 14.57 8.90
CA HIS A 574 -16.15 15.87 9.11
C HIS A 574 -17.06 16.21 7.92
N LEU A 575 -18.31 16.57 8.21
CA LEU A 575 -19.32 16.95 7.20
C LEU A 575 -19.46 15.95 6.04
N GLY A 576 -19.37 14.65 6.34
CA GLY A 576 -19.49 13.57 5.34
C GLY A 576 -18.25 13.36 4.48
N VAL A 577 -17.11 13.92 4.86
CA VAL A 577 -15.79 13.72 4.23
C VAL A 577 -14.86 13.07 5.25
N GLN A 578 -14.12 12.04 4.84
CA GLN A 578 -13.11 11.43 5.70
C GLN A 578 -11.97 12.41 5.96
N ASN A 579 -11.47 12.41 7.19
CA ASN A 579 -10.36 13.28 7.58
C ASN A 579 -9.03 12.80 6.99
N ASN A 580 -8.94 11.52 6.66
CA ASN A 580 -7.86 10.89 5.93
C ASN A 580 -8.25 10.73 4.46
N TRP A 581 -7.74 11.61 3.60
CA TRP A 581 -8.01 11.60 2.17
C TRP A 581 -7.33 10.43 1.45
N TRP A 582 -6.29 9.84 2.04
CA TRP A 582 -5.63 8.66 1.47
C TRP A 582 -6.57 7.47 1.36
N TRP A 583 -7.63 7.37 2.18
CA TRP A 583 -8.65 6.33 1.96
C TRP A 583 -9.34 6.48 0.61
N TYR A 584 -9.68 7.69 0.17
CA TYR A 584 -10.26 7.87 -1.17
C TYR A 584 -9.28 7.46 -2.26
N VAL A 585 -8.02 7.88 -2.11
CA VAL A 585 -6.94 7.68 -3.09
C VAL A 585 -6.55 6.20 -3.20
N MET A 586 -6.47 5.51 -2.07
CA MET A 586 -5.94 4.16 -1.95
C MET A 586 -7.01 3.07 -1.97
N ASP A 587 -8.18 3.34 -1.39
CA ASP A 587 -9.25 2.35 -1.22
C ASP A 587 -10.64 2.99 -1.21
N TRP A 588 -11.03 3.54 -2.37
CA TRP A 588 -12.29 4.27 -2.55
C TRP A 588 -13.51 3.57 -1.95
N ASP A 589 -13.64 2.25 -2.15
CA ASP A 589 -14.81 1.45 -1.75
C ASP A 589 -14.96 1.31 -0.22
N VAL A 590 -13.90 1.59 0.56
CA VAL A 590 -13.96 1.59 2.03
C VAL A 590 -14.74 2.80 2.54
N VAL A 591 -14.67 3.92 1.82
CA VAL A 591 -15.09 5.24 2.32
C VAL A 591 -16.13 5.95 1.47
N ALA A 592 -16.37 5.46 0.25
CA ALA A 592 -17.40 5.97 -0.63
C ALA A 592 -18.53 4.93 -0.72
N PRO A 593 -19.76 5.29 -0.31
CA PRO A 593 -20.92 4.40 -0.39
C PRO A 593 -21.41 4.13 -1.82
#